data_AF-A0A7C7FRW2-F1
#
_entry.id   AF-A0A7C7FRW2-F1
#
_cell.length_a   1.000
_cell.length_b   1.000
_cell.length_c   1.000
_cell.angle_alpha   90.00
_cell.angle_beta   90.00
_cell.angle_gamma   90.00
#
_symmetry.space_group_name_H-M   'P 1'
#
loop_
_entity.id
_entity.type
_entity.pdbx_description
1 polymer ?
#
loop_
_entity_poly.entity_id
_entity_poly.type
_entity_poly.pdbx_seq_one_letter_code
_entity_poly.pdbx_strand_id
1 'polypeptide(L)'
;AARTIAEVDPYLNIEIYPDGVKEENVGDFMTGCDVVVDACDGLSAKAMIRIEALEKRIPIVMDTSDRGMLDIERYDLTQIEDGFLHGRIDASTMHSLRDRVNWDMETLDLFIDFQSASERGQMSLAQMGTVLVGWPQLHSDVASGGAFAAETCRRLMLGENLPDTRLYLELDEQLTVKN
;
A
#
# COMPACT_ATOMS: atom_id res chain seq x y z
N ALA A 1 -0.63 -16.05 -8.37
CA ALA A 1 -0.35 -14.78 -9.07
C ALA A 1 0.25 -15.02 -10.45
N ALA A 2 1.53 -15.41 -10.58
CA ALA A 2 2.23 -15.51 -11.87
C ALA A 2 1.47 -16.29 -12.97
N ARG A 3 0.89 -17.45 -12.62
CA ARG A 3 0.05 -18.22 -13.56
C ARG A 3 -1.14 -17.42 -14.10
N THR A 4 -1.89 -16.75 -13.22
CA THR A 4 -3.06 -15.95 -13.60
C THR A 4 -2.67 -14.77 -14.48
N ILE A 5 -1.51 -14.14 -14.24
CA ILE A 5 -0.98 -13.07 -15.08
C ILE A 5 -0.65 -13.62 -16.49
N ALA A 6 0.02 -14.76 -16.57
CA ALA A 6 0.34 -15.41 -17.85
C ALA A 6 -0.90 -15.92 -18.61
N GLU A 7 -1.99 -16.24 -17.90
CA GLU A 7 -3.28 -16.60 -18.52
C GLU A 7 -3.97 -15.38 -19.17
N VAL A 8 -3.68 -14.15 -18.71
CA VAL A 8 -4.17 -12.91 -19.33
C VAL A 8 -3.35 -12.56 -20.57
N ASP A 9 -2.02 -12.56 -20.45
CA ASP A 9 -1.11 -12.35 -21.57
C ASP A 9 0.17 -13.21 -21.39
N PRO A 10 0.37 -14.25 -22.21
CA PRO A 10 1.51 -15.15 -22.09
C PRO A 10 2.84 -14.54 -22.55
N TYR A 11 2.83 -13.34 -23.15
CA TYR A 11 4.04 -12.64 -23.58
C TYR A 11 4.60 -11.70 -22.52
N LEU A 12 3.90 -11.51 -21.39
CA LEU A 12 4.43 -10.76 -20.26
C LEU A 12 5.65 -11.47 -19.68
N ASN A 13 6.74 -10.72 -19.51
CA ASN A 13 7.89 -11.20 -18.77
C ASN A 13 7.56 -11.14 -17.27
N ILE A 14 7.57 -12.29 -16.59
CA ILE A 14 7.24 -12.39 -15.17
C ILE A 14 8.47 -12.89 -14.42
N GLU A 15 8.99 -12.04 -13.55
CA GLU A 15 10.03 -12.41 -12.59
C GLU A 15 9.41 -12.67 -11.23
N ILE A 16 9.85 -13.73 -10.53
CA ILE A 16 9.26 -14.16 -9.27
C ILE A 16 10.35 -14.19 -8.20
N TYR A 17 10.07 -13.53 -7.08
CA TYR A 17 10.88 -13.56 -5.86
C TYR A 17 10.17 -14.43 -4.82
N PRO A 18 10.38 -15.77 -4.79
CA PRO A 18 9.62 -16.68 -3.94
C PRO A 18 9.84 -16.45 -2.45
N ASP A 19 10.98 -15.85 -2.11
CA ASP A 19 11.38 -15.47 -0.76
C ASP A 19 10.73 -14.17 -0.25
N GLY A 20 9.98 -13.47 -1.12
CA GLY A 20 9.47 -12.13 -0.84
C GLY A 20 10.58 -11.07 -0.79
N VAL A 21 10.21 -9.87 -0.33
CA VAL A 21 11.15 -8.76 -0.15
C VAL A 21 11.93 -8.94 1.15
N LYS A 22 13.26 -8.91 1.04
CA LYS A 22 14.23 -9.01 2.14
C LYS A 22 15.29 -7.92 1.99
N GLU A 23 16.07 -7.67 3.03
CA GLU A 23 17.12 -6.65 3.01
C GLU A 23 18.14 -6.90 1.89
N GLU A 24 18.49 -8.16 1.67
CA GLU A 24 19.48 -8.56 0.68
C GLU A 24 19.00 -8.49 -0.77
N ASN A 25 17.68 -8.40 -1.01
CA ASN A 25 17.11 -8.48 -2.36
C ASN A 25 16.23 -7.27 -2.75
N VAL A 26 15.87 -6.38 -1.83
CA VAL A 26 14.95 -5.26 -2.13
C VAL A 26 15.48 -4.36 -3.25
N GLY A 27 16.79 -4.11 -3.28
CA GLY A 27 17.40 -3.30 -4.33
C GLY A 27 17.25 -3.92 -5.72
N ASP A 28 17.43 -5.24 -5.84
CA ASP A 28 17.25 -5.98 -7.09
C ASP A 28 15.76 -6.07 -7.45
N PHE A 29 14.90 -6.38 -6.48
CA PHE A 29 13.45 -6.46 -6.64
C PHE A 29 12.85 -5.16 -7.21
N MET A 30 13.38 -4.00 -6.81
CA MET A 30 12.91 -2.68 -7.25
C MET A 30 13.61 -2.19 -8.52
N THR A 31 14.60 -2.92 -9.04
CA THR A 31 15.36 -2.49 -10.22
C THR A 31 14.51 -2.61 -11.49
N GLY A 32 14.38 -1.50 -12.20
CA GLY A 32 13.60 -1.43 -13.45
C GLY A 32 12.10 -1.28 -13.27
N CYS A 33 11.61 -1.10 -12.04
CA CYS A 33 10.21 -0.80 -11.78
C CYS A 33 9.89 0.67 -12.06
N ASP A 34 8.84 0.93 -12.85
CA ASP A 34 8.30 2.28 -13.07
C ASP A 34 7.29 2.69 -12.00
N VAL A 35 6.56 1.71 -11.43
CA VAL A 35 5.57 1.88 -10.36
C VAL A 35 5.58 0.62 -9.50
N VAL A 36 5.39 0.77 -8.20
CA VAL A 36 5.28 -0.36 -7.25
C VAL A 36 3.88 -0.41 -6.65
N VAL A 37 3.28 -1.60 -6.64
CA VAL A 37 2.00 -1.84 -5.96
C VAL A 37 2.28 -2.56 -4.65
N ASP A 38 2.04 -1.88 -3.52
CA ASP A 38 2.20 -2.46 -2.19
C ASP A 38 0.93 -3.21 -1.79
N ALA A 39 1.05 -4.53 -1.65
CA ALA A 39 0.04 -5.40 -1.05
C ALA A 39 0.67 -6.29 0.05
N CYS A 40 1.74 -5.81 0.68
CA CYS A 40 2.47 -6.55 1.71
C CYS A 40 1.71 -6.47 3.05
N ASP A 41 1.63 -7.58 3.79
CA ASP A 41 1.10 -7.58 5.17
C ASP A 41 2.18 -7.26 6.21
N GLY A 42 3.46 -7.46 5.85
CA GLY A 42 4.60 -7.30 6.75
C GLY A 42 5.09 -5.86 6.84
N LEU A 43 5.16 -5.31 8.05
CA LEU A 43 5.66 -3.96 8.32
C LEU A 43 7.08 -3.74 7.81
N SER A 44 7.98 -4.70 8.04
CA SER A 44 9.36 -4.67 7.54
C SER A 44 9.42 -4.53 6.00
N ALA A 45 8.64 -5.33 5.27
CA ALA A 45 8.59 -5.26 3.81
C ALA A 45 8.06 -3.90 3.33
N LYS A 46 6.99 -3.39 3.96
CA LYS A 46 6.43 -2.06 3.66
C LYS A 46 7.45 -0.93 3.86
N ALA A 47 8.29 -1.03 4.88
CA ALA A 47 9.33 -0.05 5.14
C ALA A 47 10.47 -0.13 4.10
N MET A 48 10.96 -1.35 3.82
CA MET A 48 12.03 -1.57 2.85
C MET A 48 11.67 -1.06 1.46
N ILE A 49 10.46 -1.37 0.95
CA ILE A 49 10.06 -0.91 -0.39
C ILE A 49 9.95 0.61 -0.48
N ARG A 50 9.54 1.31 0.60
CA ARG A 50 9.39 2.77 0.61
C ARG A 50 10.73 3.48 0.64
N ILE A 51 11.67 2.96 1.42
CA ILE A 51 13.04 3.48 1.46
C ILE A 51 13.68 3.33 0.08
N GLU A 52 13.60 2.14 -0.51
CA GLU A 52 14.15 1.89 -1.84
C GLU A 52 13.44 2.72 -2.92
N ALA A 53 12.12 2.92 -2.80
CA ALA A 53 11.34 3.74 -3.72
C ALA A 53 11.74 5.22 -3.70
N LEU A 54 12.03 5.78 -2.52
CA LEU A 54 12.56 7.14 -2.40
C LEU A 54 13.94 7.26 -3.05
N GLU A 55 14.83 6.29 -2.80
CA GLU A 55 16.18 6.28 -3.38
C GLU A 55 16.15 6.16 -4.92
N LYS A 56 15.29 5.28 -5.45
CA LYS A 56 15.16 5.02 -6.89
C LYS A 56 14.18 5.94 -7.62
N ARG A 57 13.48 6.83 -6.89
CA ARG A 57 12.46 7.73 -7.45
C ARG A 57 11.30 6.97 -8.12
N ILE A 58 10.70 6.03 -7.40
CA ILE A 58 9.61 5.17 -7.89
C ILE A 58 8.32 5.47 -7.11
N PRO A 59 7.20 5.83 -7.75
CA PRO A 59 5.94 5.97 -7.04
C PRO A 59 5.41 4.63 -6.52
N ILE A 60 4.75 4.66 -5.36
CA ILE A 60 4.06 3.51 -4.76
C ILE A 60 2.55 3.75 -4.78
N VAL A 61 1.79 2.71 -5.13
CA VAL A 61 0.34 2.66 -5.03
C VAL A 61 -0.03 1.58 -4.02
N MET A 62 -0.85 1.90 -3.02
CA MET A 62 -1.35 0.93 -2.04
C MET A 62 -2.86 1.07 -1.91
N ASP A 63 -3.58 -0.02 -2.15
CA ASP A 63 -5.00 -0.12 -1.81
C ASP A 63 -5.14 -0.61 -0.37
N THR A 64 -6.07 -0.01 0.36
CA THR A 64 -6.55 -0.51 1.64
C THR A 64 -8.07 -0.57 1.58
N SER A 65 -8.61 -1.78 1.73
CA SER A 65 -10.01 -2.08 1.43
C SER A 65 -11.03 -1.25 2.22
N ASP A 66 -10.68 -0.72 3.39
CA ASP A 66 -11.59 0.13 4.17
C ASP A 66 -11.88 1.44 3.45
N ARG A 67 -13.17 1.77 3.29
CA ARG A 67 -13.66 2.99 2.62
C ARG A 67 -13.12 3.19 1.19
N GLY A 68 -12.55 2.16 0.57
CA GLY A 68 -11.84 2.26 -0.70
C GLY A 68 -10.67 3.24 -0.64
N MET A 69 -9.87 3.16 0.41
CA MET A 69 -8.69 3.99 0.59
C MET A 69 -7.59 3.60 -0.41
N LEU A 70 -7.07 4.58 -1.14
CA LEU A 70 -5.96 4.41 -2.07
C LEU A 70 -4.87 5.43 -1.78
N ASP A 71 -3.68 4.94 -1.50
CA ASP A 71 -2.47 5.76 -1.36
C ASP A 71 -1.74 5.85 -2.69
N ILE A 72 -1.37 7.07 -3.06
CA ILE A 72 -0.50 7.40 -4.18
C ILE A 72 0.71 8.13 -3.59
N GLU A 73 1.74 7.39 -3.23
CA GLU A 73 2.97 7.90 -2.64
C GLU A 73 3.95 8.24 -3.78
N ARG A 74 4.11 9.54 -4.09
CA ARG A 74 4.88 10.04 -5.25
C ARG A 74 6.35 10.21 -4.91
N TYR A 75 7.02 9.14 -4.48
CA TYR A 75 8.45 9.17 -4.15
C TYR A 75 9.37 9.57 -5.32
N ASP A 76 8.86 9.56 -6.55
CA ASP A 76 9.51 10.16 -7.71
C ASP A 76 9.60 11.70 -7.66
N LEU A 77 8.70 12.36 -6.91
CA LEU A 77 8.67 13.80 -6.67
C LEU A 77 9.11 14.20 -5.25
N THR A 78 8.90 13.34 -4.26
CA THR A 78 9.19 13.56 -2.84
C THR A 78 10.69 13.73 -2.56
N GLN A 79 11.07 14.64 -1.67
CA GLN A 79 12.41 14.71 -1.10
C GLN A 79 12.46 14.05 0.28
N ILE A 80 13.64 13.68 0.76
CA ILE A 80 13.77 12.98 2.06
C ILE A 80 13.24 13.82 3.23
N GLU A 81 13.30 15.15 3.12
CA GLU A 81 12.80 16.09 4.13
C GLU A 81 11.26 16.17 4.17
N ASP A 82 10.59 15.82 3.07
CA ASP A 82 9.13 15.79 3.01
C ASP A 82 8.56 14.59 3.81
N GLY A 83 9.40 13.59 4.09
CA GLY A 83 9.06 12.40 4.85
C GLY A 83 8.39 11.30 4.03
N PHE A 84 7.85 10.32 4.73
CA PHE A 84 7.19 9.14 4.18
C PHE A 84 5.72 9.10 4.56
N LEU A 85 4.93 8.30 3.82
CA LEU A 85 3.49 8.14 4.03
C LEU A 85 2.78 9.50 4.03
N HIS A 86 2.94 10.27 2.96
CA HIS A 86 2.39 11.63 2.81
C HIS A 86 2.89 12.61 3.90
N GLY A 87 4.13 12.43 4.36
CA GLY A 87 4.75 13.25 5.39
C GLY A 87 4.31 12.94 6.83
N ARG A 88 3.67 11.79 7.09
CA ARG A 88 3.28 11.36 8.44
C ARG A 88 4.49 11.06 9.32
N ILE A 89 5.58 10.57 8.74
CA ILE A 89 6.79 10.18 9.47
C ILE A 89 8.06 10.58 8.72
N ASP A 90 9.14 10.77 9.47
CA ASP A 90 10.46 11.10 8.92
C ASP A 90 11.23 9.84 8.49
N ALA A 91 12.39 10.04 7.88
CA ALA A 91 13.26 8.94 7.46
C ALA A 91 13.75 8.09 8.62
N SER A 92 14.07 8.69 9.77
CA SER A 92 14.56 7.94 10.93
C SER A 92 13.52 6.95 11.44
N THR A 93 12.26 7.38 11.52
CA THR A 93 11.13 6.53 11.89
C THR A 93 10.92 5.44 10.85
N MET A 94 10.90 5.77 9.55
CA MET A 94 10.73 4.78 8.49
C MET A 94 11.81 3.69 8.52
N HIS A 95 13.09 4.07 8.70
CA HIS A 95 14.17 3.09 8.85
C HIS A 95 13.98 2.17 10.06
N SER A 96 13.46 2.67 11.18
CA SER A 96 13.21 1.85 12.37
C SER A 96 12.13 0.77 12.17
N LEU A 97 11.24 0.95 11.18
CA LEU A 97 10.18 -0.01 10.87
C LEU A 97 10.72 -1.27 10.16
N ARG A 98 11.92 -1.21 9.56
CA ARG A 98 12.56 -2.36 8.89
C ARG A 98 12.79 -3.54 9.83
N ASP A 99 13.11 -3.26 11.09
CA ASP A 99 13.41 -4.29 12.09
C ASP A 99 12.17 -4.77 12.85
N ARG A 100 10.98 -4.24 12.52
CA ARG A 100 9.73 -4.59 13.20
C ARG A 100 8.99 -5.74 12.52
N VAL A 101 8.71 -6.77 13.31
CA VAL A 101 7.93 -7.94 12.88
C VAL A 101 6.45 -7.80 13.21
N ASN A 102 6.13 -7.21 14.36
CA ASN A 102 4.76 -7.12 14.85
C ASN A 102 4.18 -5.73 14.62
N TRP A 103 2.89 -5.71 14.31
CA TRP A 103 2.07 -4.51 14.29
C TRP A 103 1.67 -4.11 15.72
N ASP A 104 1.68 -2.80 15.97
CA ASP A 104 1.04 -2.17 17.13
C ASP A 104 0.07 -1.08 16.61
N MET A 105 -0.69 -0.45 17.52
CA MET A 105 -1.68 0.54 17.12
C MET A 105 -1.07 1.77 16.43
N GLU A 106 0.14 2.16 16.82
CA GLU A 106 0.85 3.31 16.25
C GLU A 106 1.29 3.01 14.81
N THR A 107 2.00 1.90 14.61
CA THR A 107 2.44 1.47 13.28
C THR A 107 1.27 1.15 12.37
N LEU A 108 0.18 0.61 12.89
CA LEU A 108 -1.02 0.39 12.12
C LEU A 108 -1.62 1.71 11.62
N ASP A 109 -1.84 2.67 12.53
CA ASP A 109 -2.39 3.99 12.19
C ASP A 109 -1.62 4.70 11.07
N LEU A 110 -0.29 4.54 11.02
CA LEU A 110 0.51 5.10 9.93
C LEU A 110 0.01 4.67 8.53
N PHE A 111 -0.32 3.39 8.36
CA PHE A 111 -0.71 2.85 7.06
C PHE A 111 -2.20 2.92 6.79
N ILE A 112 -3.07 2.83 7.81
CA ILE A 112 -4.54 2.77 7.60
C ILE A 112 -5.27 4.07 7.92
N ASP A 113 -4.60 5.06 8.51
CA ASP A 113 -5.23 6.27 9.08
C ASP A 113 -6.43 5.95 9.99
N PHE A 114 -6.16 5.43 11.18
CA PHE A 114 -7.19 4.90 12.09
C PHE A 114 -8.33 5.89 12.36
N GLN A 115 -8.00 7.18 12.46
CA GLN A 115 -8.96 8.24 12.73
C GLN A 115 -9.98 8.42 11.61
N SER A 116 -9.60 8.09 10.38
CA SER A 116 -10.41 8.19 9.18
C SER A 116 -10.99 6.84 8.75
N ALA A 117 -10.69 5.75 9.47
CA ALA A 117 -11.28 4.45 9.22
C ALA A 117 -12.80 4.47 9.47
N SER A 118 -13.54 3.58 8.80
CA SER A 118 -14.99 3.45 8.97
C SER A 118 -15.34 3.06 10.40
N GLU A 119 -16.56 3.38 10.87
CA GLU A 119 -17.02 2.98 12.21
C GLU A 119 -16.87 1.46 12.41
N ARG A 120 -17.21 0.67 11.38
CA ARG A 120 -17.04 -0.78 11.37
C ARG A 120 -15.58 -1.20 11.37
N GLY A 121 -14.72 -0.48 10.64
CA GLY A 121 -13.27 -0.68 10.64
C GLY A 121 -12.69 -0.48 12.05
N GLN A 122 -13.04 0.63 12.70
CA GLN A 122 -12.62 0.92 14.08
C GLN A 122 -13.09 -0.14 15.08
N MET A 123 -14.34 -0.60 14.96
CA MET A 123 -14.87 -1.71 15.78
C MET A 123 -14.13 -3.03 15.54
N SER A 124 -13.76 -3.32 14.28
CA SER A 124 -13.02 -4.53 13.92
C SER A 124 -11.59 -4.47 14.46
N LEU A 125 -10.96 -3.30 14.40
CA LEU A 125 -9.62 -3.07 14.94
C LEU A 125 -9.54 -3.36 16.44
N ALA A 126 -10.54 -2.92 17.20
CA ALA A 126 -10.63 -3.21 18.64
C ALA A 126 -10.71 -4.72 18.95
N GLN A 127 -11.01 -5.55 17.95
CA GLN A 127 -11.11 -7.01 18.08
C GLN A 127 -9.89 -7.76 17.52
N MET A 128 -8.92 -7.07 16.90
CA MET A 128 -7.69 -7.72 16.41
C MET A 128 -6.87 -8.29 17.56
N GLY A 129 -6.28 -9.47 17.33
CA GLY A 129 -5.51 -10.19 18.35
C GLY A 129 -6.37 -10.86 19.44
N THR A 130 -7.69 -10.75 19.35
CA THR A 130 -8.63 -11.46 20.25
C THR A 130 -9.48 -12.45 19.46
N VAL A 131 -10.50 -11.97 18.75
CA VAL A 131 -11.41 -12.79 17.92
C VAL A 131 -11.11 -12.65 16.42
N LEU A 132 -10.37 -11.62 16.03
CA LEU A 132 -9.89 -11.43 14.65
C LEU A 132 -8.38 -11.66 14.56
N VAL A 133 -7.99 -12.44 13.56
CA VAL A 133 -6.59 -12.76 13.26
C VAL A 133 -5.87 -11.65 12.50
N GLY A 134 -6.61 -10.70 11.91
CA GLY A 134 -6.07 -9.58 11.14
C GLY A 134 -7.17 -8.63 10.68
N TRP A 135 -6.80 -7.66 9.84
CA TRP A 135 -7.72 -6.70 9.25
C TRP A 135 -8.77 -7.43 8.37
N PRO A 136 -10.08 -7.30 8.65
CA PRO A 136 -11.10 -7.94 7.82
C PRO A 136 -11.20 -7.29 6.44
N GLN A 137 -11.18 -8.12 5.39
CA GLN A 137 -11.32 -7.65 4.00
C GLN A 137 -12.40 -8.46 3.29
N LEU A 138 -13.31 -7.76 2.59
CA LEU A 138 -14.26 -8.41 1.69
C LEU A 138 -13.63 -8.55 0.30
N HIS A 139 -13.95 -9.64 -0.38
CA HIS A 139 -13.45 -9.88 -1.73
C HIS A 139 -13.87 -8.77 -2.72
N SER A 140 -15.08 -8.23 -2.60
CA SER A 140 -15.57 -7.14 -3.44
C SER A 140 -14.70 -5.89 -3.34
N ASP A 141 -14.24 -5.59 -2.12
CA ASP A 141 -13.50 -4.38 -1.81
C ASP A 141 -12.08 -4.51 -2.37
N VAL A 142 -11.44 -5.66 -2.13
CA VAL A 142 -10.11 -5.99 -2.69
C VAL A 142 -10.14 -6.04 -4.22
N ALA A 143 -11.18 -6.63 -4.82
CA ALA A 143 -11.32 -6.68 -6.27
C ALA A 143 -11.50 -5.28 -6.89
N SER A 144 -12.26 -4.41 -6.24
CA SER A 144 -12.43 -3.02 -6.66
C SER A 144 -11.14 -2.21 -6.48
N GLY A 145 -10.47 -2.39 -5.34
CA GLY A 145 -9.15 -1.84 -5.04
C GLY A 145 -8.11 -2.16 -6.10
N GLY A 146 -8.07 -3.42 -6.56
CA GLY A 146 -7.23 -3.82 -7.68
C GLY A 146 -7.51 -3.07 -8.98
N ALA A 147 -8.77 -2.73 -9.27
CA ALA A 147 -9.14 -1.92 -10.43
C ALA A 147 -8.66 -0.46 -10.28
N PHE A 148 -8.81 0.13 -9.10
CA PHE A 148 -8.36 1.49 -8.82
C PHE A 148 -6.83 1.60 -8.86
N ALA A 149 -6.12 0.65 -8.25
CA ALA A 149 -4.66 0.58 -8.31
C ALA A 149 -4.17 0.44 -9.76
N ALA A 150 -4.82 -0.40 -10.58
CA ALA A 150 -4.48 -0.55 -12.00
C ALA A 150 -4.73 0.73 -12.81
N GLU A 151 -5.82 1.46 -12.56
CA GLU A 151 -6.07 2.76 -13.17
C GLU A 151 -4.97 3.78 -12.80
N THR A 152 -4.63 3.86 -11.52
CA THR A 152 -3.58 4.76 -11.02
C THR A 152 -2.22 4.44 -11.65
N CYS A 153 -1.83 3.17 -11.68
CA CYS A 153 -0.58 2.74 -12.33
C CYS A 153 -0.54 3.15 -13.81
N ARG A 154 -1.64 2.92 -14.55
CA ARG A 154 -1.73 3.34 -15.96
C ARG A 154 -1.54 4.84 -16.13
N ARG A 155 -2.18 5.66 -15.28
CA ARG A 155 -2.07 7.13 -15.33
C ARG A 155 -0.66 7.62 -15.00
N LEU A 156 -0.01 7.04 -13.98
CA LEU A 156 1.39 7.30 -13.65
C LEU A 156 2.32 7.00 -14.84
N MET A 157 2.18 5.81 -15.44
CA MET A 157 2.98 5.39 -16.59
C MET A 157 2.74 6.23 -17.85
N LEU A 158 1.57 6.85 -17.99
CA LEU A 158 1.26 7.79 -19.07
C LEU A 158 1.81 9.21 -18.80
N GLY A 159 2.43 9.45 -17.64
CA GLY A 159 2.93 10.76 -17.24
C GLY A 159 1.85 11.75 -16.85
N GLU A 160 0.65 11.28 -16.48
CA GLU A 160 -0.40 12.15 -15.94
C GLU A 160 0.03 12.72 -14.58
N ASN A 161 -0.33 13.97 -14.32
CA ASN A 161 0.03 14.64 -13.08
C ASN A 161 -0.92 14.23 -11.93
N LEU A 162 -0.60 13.12 -11.26
CA LEU A 162 -1.31 12.67 -10.07
C LEU A 162 -0.72 13.30 -8.80
N PRO A 163 -1.54 13.68 -7.80
CA PRO A 163 -1.03 14.18 -6.53
C PRO A 163 -0.37 13.07 -5.69
N ASP A 164 0.53 13.47 -4.80
CA ASP A 164 0.89 12.66 -3.62
C ASP A 164 -0.26 12.72 -2.63
N THR A 165 -0.99 11.62 -2.41
CA THR A 165 -2.22 11.69 -1.61
C THR A 165 -2.74 10.32 -1.14
N ARG A 166 -3.44 10.35 -0.02
CA ARG A 166 -4.37 9.32 0.45
C ARG A 166 -5.79 9.75 0.11
N LEU A 167 -6.48 8.99 -0.73
CA LEU A 167 -7.85 9.28 -1.16
C LEU A 167 -8.82 8.17 -0.76
N TYR A 168 -10.05 8.54 -0.42
CA TYR A 168 -11.12 7.64 -0.01
C TYR A 168 -12.25 7.71 -1.04
N LEU A 169 -12.70 6.55 -1.52
CA LEU A 169 -13.82 6.47 -2.47
C LEU A 169 -15.18 6.48 -1.77
N GLU A 170 -15.22 6.08 -0.50
CA GLU A 170 -16.38 6.23 0.42
C GLU A 170 -17.66 5.61 -0.15
N LEU A 171 -17.56 4.51 -0.91
CA LEU A 171 -18.70 3.90 -1.57
C LEU A 171 -19.74 3.38 -0.56
N ASP A 172 -19.28 2.81 0.55
CA ASP A 172 -20.12 2.31 1.64
C ASP A 172 -20.92 3.43 2.30
N GLU A 173 -20.31 4.61 2.50
CA GLU A 173 -20.98 5.77 3.06
C GLU A 173 -22.04 6.35 2.12
N GLN A 174 -21.78 6.31 0.81
CA GLN A 174 -22.74 6.76 -0.21
C GLN A 174 -23.94 5.83 -0.35
N LEU A 175 -23.77 4.54 -0.05
CA LEU A 175 -24.84 3.54 -0.09
C LEU A 175 -25.63 3.45 1.23
N THR A 176 -25.10 4.02 2.31
CA THR A 176 -25.72 3.95 3.63
C THR A 176 -26.67 5.11 3.86
N VAL A 177 -27.95 4.82 4.11
CA VAL A 177 -28.90 5.83 4.59
C VAL A 177 -28.62 6.08 6.08
N LYS A 178 -28.10 7.28 6.41
CA LYS A 178 -27.92 7.71 7.80
C LYS A 178 -29.32 7.92 8.42
N ASN A 179 -29.68 7.09 9.39
CA ASN A 179 -30.91 7.23 10.20
C ASN A 179 -30.72 8.24 11.32
#